data_AF-A0A7V8XPG0-F1
#
_entry.id   AF-A0A7V8XPG0-F1
#
_cell.length_a   1.000
_cell.length_b   1.000
_cell.length_c   1.000
_cell.angle_alpha   90.00
_cell.angle_beta   90.00
_cell.angle_gamma   90.00
#
_symmetry.space_group_name_H-M   'P 1'
#
loop_
_entity.id
_entity.type
_entity.pdbx_description
1 polymer ?
#
loop_
_entity_poly.entity_id
_entity_poly.type
_entity_poly.pdbx_seq_one_letter_code
_entity_poly.pdbx_strand_id
1 'polypeptide(L)' 'MGSKAAREAAQRRSRRVAAMSPAERVALAHRLAEAGIAAYMLTHGIDRRTAVARIKATRRLGRRHSACDAADEH' A
#
# COMPACT_ATOMS: atom_id res chain seq x y z
N MET A 1 11.64 21.84 0.86
CA MET A 1 12.49 21.42 1.99
C MET A 1 11.60 20.86 3.10
N GLY A 2 11.79 19.60 3.52
CA GLY A 2 11.01 19.03 4.63
C GLY A 2 11.49 19.54 5.99
N SER A 3 10.57 19.84 6.90
CA SER A 3 10.91 20.32 8.25
C SER A 3 11.75 19.29 9.02
N LYS A 4 12.58 19.76 9.96
CA LYS A 4 13.38 18.90 10.86
C LYS A 4 12.51 17.82 11.52
N ALA A 5 11.33 18.21 11.99
CA ALA A 5 10.35 17.30 12.60
C ALA A 5 9.89 16.17 11.67
N ALA A 6 9.64 16.47 10.39
CA ALA A 6 9.26 15.46 9.40
C ALA A 6 10.39 14.44 9.13
N ARG A 7 11.64 14.92 9.08
CA ARG A 7 12.82 14.07 8.91
C ARG A 7 13.03 13.15 10.12
N GLU A 8 12.91 13.68 11.33
CA GLU A 8 13.01 12.87 12.55
C GLU A 8 11.90 11.82 12.65
N ALA A 9 10.67 12.18 12.29
CA ALA A 9 9.55 11.23 12.25
C ALA A 9 9.79 10.10 11.23
N ALA A 10 10.33 10.43 10.05
CA ALA A 10 10.72 9.44 9.06
C ALA A 10 11.81 8.52 9.59
N GLN A 11 12.86 9.07 10.21
CA GLN A 11 13.97 8.29 10.76
C GLN A 11 13.51 7.34 11.88
N ARG A 12 12.63 7.80 12.79
CA ARG A 12 12.04 6.95 13.83
C ARG A 12 11.21 5.81 13.24
N ARG A 13 10.41 6.07 12.19
CA ARG A 13 9.65 5.01 11.49
C ARG A 13 10.57 3.98 10.84
N SER A 14 11.60 4.42 10.13
CA SER A 14 12.55 3.50 9.49
C SER A 14 13.26 2.61 10.50
N ARG A 15 13.69 3.16 11.65
CA ARG A 15 14.31 2.37 12.72
C ARG A 15 13.35 1.32 13.30
N ARG A 16 12.08 1.67 13.50
CA ARG A 16 11.05 0.73 13.98
C ARG A 16 10.83 -0.43 13.00
N VAL A 17 10.76 -0.13 11.70
CA VAL A 17 10.59 -1.17 10.67
C VAL A 17 11.84 -2.03 10.54
N ALA A 18 13.04 -1.46 10.70
CA ALA A 18 14.30 -2.20 10.67
C ALA A 18 14.44 -3.18 11.85
N ALA A 19 13.87 -2.84 13.00
CA ALA A 19 13.87 -3.71 14.19
C ALA A 19 12.82 -4.85 14.13
N MET A 20 11.91 -4.84 13.14
CA MET A 20 10.91 -5.88 12.99
C MET A 20 11.48 -7.14 12.33
N SER A 21 11.01 -8.29 12.80
CA SER A 21 11.19 -9.57 12.11
C SER A 21 10.53 -9.55 10.72
N PRO A 22 10.92 -10.47 9.81
CA PRO A 22 10.23 -10.63 8.53
C PRO A 22 8.71 -10.84 8.68
N ALA A 23 8.28 -11.66 9.64
CA ALA A 23 6.86 -11.94 9.87
C ALA A 23 6.09 -10.69 10.30
N GLU A 24 6.65 -9.87 11.20
CA GLU A 24 6.03 -8.62 11.63
C GLU A 24 5.92 -7.59 10.51
N ARG A 25 6.90 -7.54 9.60
CA ARG A 25 6.86 -6.67 8.43
C ARG A 25 5.75 -7.08 7.47
N VAL A 26 5.57 -8.39 7.24
CA VAL A 26 4.45 -8.91 6.44
C VAL A 26 3.11 -8.58 7.09
N ALA A 27 2.96 -8.83 8.39
CA ALA A 27 1.74 -8.50 9.13
C ALA A 27 1.43 -6.99 9.12
N LEU A 28 2.45 -6.14 9.22
CA LEU A 28 2.30 -4.69 9.07
C LEU A 28 1.84 -4.31 7.67
N ALA A 29 2.44 -4.89 6.62
CA ALA A 29 2.06 -4.62 5.24
C ALA A 29 0.59 -4.98 4.97
N HIS A 30 0.12 -6.14 5.47
CA HIS A 30 -1.29 -6.52 5.36
C HIS A 30 -2.21 -5.53 6.07
N ARG A 31 -1.91 -5.16 7.32
CA ARG A 31 -2.73 -4.18 8.06
C ARG A 31 -2.82 -2.84 7.34
N LEU A 32 -1.71 -2.34 6.81
CA LEU A 32 -1.68 -1.08 6.05
C LEU A 32 -2.45 -1.18 4.74
N ALA A 33 -2.36 -2.31 4.04
CA ALA A 33 -3.14 -2.56 2.83
C ALA A 33 -4.64 -2.55 3.11
N GLU A 34 -5.09 -3.27 4.15
CA GLU A 34 -6.49 -3.31 4.57
C GLU A 34 -7.03 -1.94 4.97
N ALA A 35 -6.27 -1.20 5.79
CA ALA A 35 -6.63 0.16 6.18
C ALA A 35 -6.74 1.10 4.98
N GLY A 36 -5.83 0.97 4.01
CA GLY A 36 -5.88 1.73 2.76
C GLY A 36 -7.10 1.41 1.91
N ILE A 37 -7.46 0.13 1.79
CA ILE A 37 -8.67 -0.31 1.08
C ILE A 37 -9.92 0.25 1.77
N ALA A 38 -10.00 0.14 3.09
CA ALA A 38 -11.13 0.67 3.86
C ALA A 38 -11.30 2.19 3.71
N ALA A 39 -10.20 2.95 3.78
CA ALA A 39 -10.22 4.39 3.55
C ALA A 39 -10.68 4.75 2.13
N TYR A 40 -10.21 4.00 1.12
CA TYR A 40 -10.62 4.20 -0.27
C TYR A 40 -12.12 3.92 -0.47
N MET A 41 -12.61 2.81 0.09
CA MET A 41 -14.03 2.46 0.09
C MET A 41 -14.88 3.57 0.72
N LEU A 42 -14.50 4.04 1.92
CA LEU A 42 -15.21 5.10 2.63
C LEU A 42 -15.26 6.40 1.83
N THR A 43 -14.14 6.77 1.21
CA THR A 43 -14.01 8.03 0.46
C THR A 43 -14.85 8.04 -0.81
N HIS A 44 -15.00 6.88 -1.46
CA HIS A 44 -15.65 6.76 -2.77
C HIS A 44 -17.04 6.12 -2.71
N GLY A 45 -17.48 5.63 -1.55
CA GLY A 45 -18.76 4.95 -1.38
C GLY A 45 -18.89 3.66 -2.18
N ILE A 46 -17.80 2.90 -2.33
CA ILE A 46 -17.75 1.68 -3.16
C ILE A 46 -17.46 0.43 -2.32
N ASP A 47 -17.81 -0.72 -2.87
CA ASP A 47 -17.50 -2.01 -2.27
C ASP A 47 -16.01 -2.37 -2.38
N ARG A 48 -15.62 -3.38 -1.62
CA ARG A 48 -14.24 -3.85 -1.53
C ARG A 48 -13.68 -4.34 -2.86
N ARG A 49 -14.46 -5.11 -3.64
CA ARG A 49 -13.99 -5.67 -4.92
C ARG A 49 -13.69 -4.55 -5.90
N THR A 50 -14.57 -3.56 -5.99
CA THR A 50 -14.38 -2.37 -6.83
C THR A 50 -13.19 -1.54 -6.36
N ALA A 51 -13.02 -1.33 -5.05
CA ALA A 51 -11.88 -0.61 -4.50
C ALA A 51 -10.54 -1.27 -4.85
N VAL A 52 -10.43 -2.59 -4.67
CA VAL A 52 -9.21 -3.35 -5.00
C VAL A 52 -8.90 -3.28 -6.49
N ALA A 53 -9.90 -3.44 -7.37
CA ALA A 53 -9.71 -3.34 -8.81
C ALA A 53 -9.17 -1.96 -9.23
N ARG A 54 -9.74 -0.88 -8.69
CA ARG A 54 -9.30 0.50 -8.98
C ARG A 54 -7.91 0.82 -8.43
N ILE A 55 -7.60 0.36 -7.21
CA ILE A 55 -6.25 0.51 -6.63
C ILE A 55 -5.21 -0.26 -7.44
N LYS A 56 -5.52 -1.48 -7.89
CA LYS A 56 -4.65 -2.25 -8.79
C LYS A 56 -4.43 -1.49 -10.11
N ALA A 57 -5.50 -1.01 -10.75
CA ALA A 57 -5.42 -0.27 -12.00
C ALA A 57 -4.58 1.01 -11.88
N THR A 58 -4.75 1.79 -10.81
CA THR A 58 -3.96 3.02 -10.60
C THR A 58 -2.47 2.75 -10.36
N ARG A 59 -2.12 1.66 -9.67
CA ARG A 59 -0.71 1.24 -9.50
C ARG A 59 -0.07 0.71 -10.79
N ARG A 60 -0.88 0.27 -11.75
CA ARG A 60 -0.44 -0.17 -13.08
C ARG A 60 -0.17 1.01 -14.03
N LEU A 61 -0.80 2.17 -13.82
CA LEU A 61 -0.56 3.38 -14.62
C LEU A 61 0.94 3.76 -14.56
N GLY A 62 1.63 3.67 -15.69
CA GLY A 62 3.06 3.97 -15.83
C GLY A 62 4.01 2.78 -15.71
N ARG A 63 3.51 1.56 -15.47
CA ARG A 63 4.32 0.33 -15.53
C ARG A 63 4.13 -0.36 -16.88
N ARG A 64 5.23 -0.86 -17.47
CA ARG A 64 5.15 -1.71 -18.66
C ARG A 64 4.44 -3.01 -18.28
N HIS A 65 3.41 -3.41 -19.03
CA HIS A 65 2.70 -4.67 -18.80
C HIS A 65 3.70 -5.84 -18.75
N SER A 66 3.60 -6.65 -17.70
CA SER A 66 4.40 -7.88 -17.56
C SER A 66 3.53 -9.10 -17.88
N ALA A 67 4.15 -10.21 -18.31
CA ALA A 67 3.44 -11.44 -18.63
C ALA A 67 2.64 -12.01 -17.44
N CYS A 68 3.04 -11.72 -16.20
CA CYS A 68 2.32 -12.14 -15.00
C CYS A 68 1.01 -11.37 -14.78
N ASP A 69 0.84 -10.19 -15.38
CA ASP A 69 -0.39 -9.41 -15.23
C ASP A 69 -1.57 -10.02 -16.00
N ALA A 70 -1.30 -10.80 -17.06
CA ALA A 70 -2.30 -11.44 -17.91
C ALA A 70 -3.03 -12.61 -17.23
N ALA A 71 -2.41 -13.22 -16.22
CA ALA A 71 -2.99 -14.35 -15.48
C ALA A 71 -4.06 -13.91 -14.44
N ASP A 72 -4.12 -12.62 -14.11
CA ASP A 72 -5.02 -12.05 -13.09
C ASP A 72 -6.37 -11.59 -13.71
N GLU A 73 -6.55 -11.71 -15.04
CA GLU A 73 -7.69 -11.20 -15.81
C GLU A 73 -8.71 -12.30 -16.22
N HIS A 74 -8.50 -13.55 -15.80
CA HIS A 74 -9.39 -14.70 -16.05
C HIS A 74 -9.95 -15.27 -14.75
#